data_AF-A0A2G8S0F9-F1
#
_entry.id   AF-A0A2G8S0F9-F1
#
_cell.length_a   1.000
_cell.length_b   1.000
_cell.length_c   1.000
_cell.angle_alpha   90.00
_cell.angle_beta   90.00
_cell.angle_gamma   90.00
#
_symmetry.space_group_name_H-M   'P 1'
#
loop_
_entity.id
_entity.type
_entity.pdbx_description
1 polymer ?
#
loop_
_entity_poly.entity_id
_entity_poly.type
_entity_poly.pdbx_seq_one_letter_code
_entity_poly.pdbx_strand_id
1 'polypeptide(L)'
;MPTVTPLEQEQPTSAPLEVANSDNGSAVVDPASNNGSSPSSQSASHSKEDSGSLKMRPREFVWGKRVIRDILPRYTIPAWLDPLYVDIDDPRKLPLCWYGVPFYFDTIFEYARRIRVAVYAKRENLMLKPGDLDAYRTWPKLVEWFKDQSGLTMHLHQVWDEDEPLLTFFNNHEMEPVTEDMWRIIGDLLDDIDYPEECKPMWYLDRSLSF
;
A
#
# COMPACT_ATOMS: atom_id res chain seq x y z
N MET A 1 -15.52 44.83 -19.60
CA MET A 1 -16.01 44.83 -21.00
C MET A 1 -15.10 45.75 -21.79
N PRO A 2 -14.60 45.37 -22.97
CA PRO A 2 -15.05 44.33 -23.92
C PRO A 2 -14.40 42.95 -23.61
N THR A 3 -14.54 41.86 -24.37
CA THR A 3 -15.63 41.32 -25.23
C THR A 3 -15.41 39.80 -25.30
N VAL A 4 -16.47 39.00 -25.35
CA VAL A 4 -16.42 37.53 -25.38
C VAL A 4 -16.71 37.00 -26.79
N THR A 5 -15.87 36.10 -27.30
CA THR A 5 -16.32 34.95 -28.12
C THR A 5 -15.27 33.82 -28.12
N PRO A 6 -15.68 32.53 -28.01
CA PRO A 6 -14.78 31.38 -28.10
C PRO A 6 -14.84 30.68 -29.48
N LEU A 7 -13.85 29.83 -29.75
CA LEU A 7 -13.84 28.76 -30.77
C LEU A 7 -13.12 27.54 -30.16
N GLU A 8 -13.39 26.29 -30.53
CA GLU A 8 -14.58 25.65 -31.10
C GLU A 8 -14.41 24.14 -30.81
N GLN A 9 -15.48 23.38 -30.56
CA GLN A 9 -15.37 21.93 -30.36
C GLN A 9 -15.52 21.20 -31.70
N GLU A 10 -14.58 20.34 -32.06
CA GLU A 10 -14.80 19.31 -33.10
C GLU A 10 -14.52 17.89 -32.61
N GLN A 11 -15.64 17.18 -32.41
CA GLN A 11 -15.86 15.74 -32.53
C GLN A 11 -17.33 15.60 -32.98
N PRO A 12 -17.80 14.48 -33.55
CA PRO A 12 -17.10 13.24 -33.92
C PRO A 12 -17.42 12.74 -35.35
N THR A 13 -16.78 11.65 -35.80
CA THR A 13 -17.27 10.87 -36.96
C THR A 13 -17.16 9.36 -36.72
N SER A 14 -18.30 8.71 -36.52
CA SER A 14 -18.53 7.26 -36.60
C SER A 14 -18.62 6.82 -38.09
N ALA A 15 -18.63 5.56 -38.55
CA ALA A 15 -18.78 4.26 -37.91
C ALA A 15 -18.08 3.14 -38.78
N PRO A 16 -18.72 2.03 -39.23
CA PRO A 16 -18.41 0.69 -38.71
C PRO A 16 -18.00 -0.36 -39.76
N LEU A 17 -17.43 -1.49 -39.35
CA LEU A 17 -17.47 -2.73 -40.16
C LEU A 17 -17.65 -4.02 -39.33
N GLU A 18 -18.70 -4.73 -39.72
CA GLU A 18 -19.03 -6.15 -39.47
C GLU A 18 -18.52 -6.96 -40.72
N VAL A 19 -18.45 -8.29 -40.83
CA VAL A 19 -19.11 -9.45 -40.20
C VAL A 19 -18.18 -10.68 -40.24
N ALA A 20 -18.61 -11.79 -39.62
CA ALA A 20 -18.32 -13.20 -39.93
C ALA A 20 -17.25 -13.90 -39.06
N ASN A 21 -17.63 -14.85 -38.19
CA ASN A 21 -18.16 -16.21 -38.43
C ASN A 21 -17.20 -17.17 -39.13
N SER A 22 -16.87 -18.28 -38.45
CA SER A 22 -17.06 -19.64 -38.96
C SER A 22 -16.94 -20.70 -37.86
N ASP A 23 -17.85 -21.68 -37.89
CA ASP A 23 -17.87 -22.87 -37.05
C ASP A 23 -16.78 -23.90 -37.40
N ASN A 24 -16.44 -24.74 -36.41
CA ASN A 24 -16.37 -26.21 -36.47
C ASN A 24 -15.68 -26.73 -35.18
N GLY A 25 -16.08 -27.84 -34.54
CA GLY A 25 -17.11 -28.83 -34.87
C GLY A 25 -16.58 -30.26 -34.80
N SER A 26 -16.68 -30.92 -33.64
CA SER A 26 -16.51 -32.38 -33.37
C SER A 26 -16.46 -32.65 -31.85
N ALA A 27 -16.93 -33.77 -31.29
CA ALA A 27 -17.71 -34.88 -31.84
C ALA A 27 -18.52 -35.58 -30.72
N VAL A 28 -19.65 -36.19 -31.10
CA VAL A 28 -20.37 -37.24 -30.36
C VAL A 28 -19.66 -38.58 -30.73
N VAL A 29 -19.49 -39.63 -29.90
CA VAL A 29 -20.49 -40.62 -29.43
C VAL A 29 -19.91 -41.51 -28.31
N ASP A 30 -20.71 -41.85 -27.30
CA ASP A 30 -20.59 -43.07 -26.46
C ASP A 30 -21.42 -44.21 -27.08
N PRO A 31 -21.10 -45.50 -26.86
CA PRO A 31 -22.04 -46.27 -26.01
C PRO A 31 -21.47 -47.49 -25.24
N ALA A 32 -22.01 -47.71 -24.02
CA ALA A 32 -22.47 -49.00 -23.44
C ALA A 32 -21.49 -50.21 -23.30
N SER A 33 -21.64 -51.18 -22.39
CA SER A 33 -22.46 -51.42 -21.18
C SER A 33 -21.97 -52.73 -20.53
N ASN A 34 -22.01 -52.90 -19.20
CA ASN A 34 -22.68 -54.03 -18.53
C ASN A 34 -22.45 -54.15 -17.00
N ASN A 35 -23.57 -54.02 -16.26
CA ASN A 35 -24.08 -54.86 -15.17
C ASN A 35 -23.13 -55.65 -14.23
N GLY A 36 -23.38 -55.53 -12.91
CA GLY A 36 -23.10 -56.65 -11.99
C GLY A 36 -23.20 -56.44 -10.47
N SER A 37 -24.40 -56.28 -9.92
CA SER A 37 -24.80 -56.72 -8.55
C SER A 37 -24.25 -56.02 -7.29
N SER A 38 -25.16 -55.42 -6.51
CA SER A 38 -24.99 -55.11 -5.08
C SER A 38 -25.38 -56.30 -4.19
N PRO A 39 -24.97 -56.29 -2.90
CA PRO A 39 -26.00 -56.23 -1.85
C PRO A 39 -25.72 -55.19 -0.76
N SER A 40 -26.79 -54.64 -0.17
CA SER A 40 -26.73 -53.59 0.86
C SER A 40 -26.34 -54.11 2.25
N SER A 41 -25.67 -53.26 3.03
CA SER A 41 -26.04 -53.02 4.44
C SER A 41 -25.60 -51.62 4.92
N GLN A 42 -26.60 -50.93 5.46
CA GLN A 42 -26.65 -49.75 6.34
C GLN A 42 -25.42 -49.48 7.23
N SER A 43 -25.13 -48.26 7.72
CA SER A 43 -25.65 -46.90 7.49
C SER A 43 -24.78 -45.89 8.29
N ALA A 44 -24.61 -44.66 7.77
CA ALA A 44 -24.20 -43.44 8.49
C ALA A 44 -22.82 -43.42 9.23
N SER A 45 -22.06 -42.33 9.25
CA SER A 45 -22.11 -41.08 8.45
C SER A 45 -20.76 -40.37 8.50
N HIS A 46 -20.48 -39.56 7.47
CA HIS A 46 -19.43 -38.54 7.45
C HIS A 46 -19.53 -37.61 8.69
N SER A 47 -18.49 -36.88 9.11
CA SER A 47 -17.34 -36.38 8.35
C SER A 47 -16.08 -36.22 9.22
N LYS A 48 -14.90 -36.47 8.63
CA LYS A 48 -13.71 -35.70 9.04
C LYS A 48 -13.94 -34.26 8.59
N GLU A 49 -13.95 -33.32 9.53
CA GLU A 49 -13.82 -31.90 9.19
C GLU A 49 -12.38 -31.64 8.77
N ASP A 50 -12.09 -31.98 7.51
CA ASP A 50 -10.95 -31.45 6.80
C ASP A 50 -11.26 -29.97 6.54
N SER A 51 -10.94 -29.11 7.50
CA SER A 51 -11.06 -27.65 7.38
C SER A 51 -9.98 -27.13 6.44
N GLY A 52 -9.99 -27.62 5.20
CA GLY A 52 -9.21 -27.07 4.12
C GLY A 52 -9.55 -25.60 4.01
N SER A 53 -8.59 -24.75 4.37
CA SER A 53 -8.73 -23.31 4.21
C SER A 53 -9.11 -23.06 2.75
N LEU A 54 -10.27 -22.44 2.54
CA LEU A 54 -10.76 -22.14 1.21
C LEU A 54 -9.77 -21.18 0.57
N LYS A 55 -8.81 -21.74 -0.17
CA LYS A 55 -7.75 -21.02 -0.87
C LYS A 55 -8.44 -20.08 -1.83
N MET A 56 -8.61 -18.83 -1.40
CA MET A 56 -9.40 -17.86 -2.12
C MET A 56 -8.82 -17.77 -3.53
N ARG A 57 -9.68 -17.96 -4.54
CA ARG A 57 -9.22 -17.79 -5.92
C ARG A 57 -8.62 -16.39 -6.04
N PRO A 58 -7.42 -16.23 -6.63
CA PRO A 58 -6.85 -14.93 -6.91
C PRO A 58 -7.92 -14.07 -7.59
N ARG A 59 -8.24 -12.92 -7.00
CA ARG A 59 -9.21 -12.01 -7.59
C ARG A 59 -8.58 -11.41 -8.85
N GLU A 60 -9.29 -11.47 -9.94
CA GLU A 60 -8.89 -10.82 -11.18
C GLU A 60 -8.81 -9.30 -10.94
N PHE A 61 -7.60 -8.75 -11.01
CA PHE A 61 -7.35 -7.34 -10.76
C PHE A 61 -7.72 -6.53 -12.00
N VAL A 62 -8.97 -6.03 -12.04
CA VAL A 62 -9.47 -5.22 -13.14
C VAL A 62 -8.99 -3.77 -12.99
N TRP A 63 -8.02 -3.40 -13.82
CA TRP A 63 -7.41 -2.07 -13.86
C TRP A 63 -8.43 -0.93 -14.07
N GLY A 64 -8.18 0.22 -13.45
CA GLY A 64 -8.79 1.51 -13.82
C GLY A 64 -10.22 1.79 -13.31
N LYS A 65 -10.92 0.85 -12.65
CA LYS A 65 -12.15 1.18 -11.89
C LYS A 65 -11.80 1.55 -10.45
N ARG A 66 -12.67 2.35 -9.80
CA ARG A 66 -12.56 2.75 -8.38
C ARG A 66 -12.66 1.60 -7.35
N VAL A 67 -12.53 0.34 -7.79
CA VAL A 67 -12.59 -0.88 -6.99
C VAL A 67 -11.63 -0.85 -5.80
N ILE A 68 -10.46 -0.20 -5.93
CA ILE A 68 -9.53 0.01 -4.81
C ILE A 68 -10.13 0.94 -3.74
N ARG A 69 -10.81 2.04 -4.12
CA ARG A 69 -11.45 2.96 -3.15
C ARG A 69 -12.48 2.27 -2.25
N ASP A 70 -13.17 1.28 -2.77
CA ASP A 70 -14.31 0.65 -2.09
C ASP A 70 -13.92 -0.67 -1.37
N ILE A 71 -12.66 -1.14 -1.52
CA ILE A 71 -12.18 -2.43 -0.98
C ILE A 71 -11.07 -2.29 0.07
N LEU A 72 -10.24 -1.23 0.03
CA LEU A 72 -9.22 -1.04 1.06
C LEU A 72 -9.88 -0.71 2.42
N PRO A 73 -9.68 -1.52 3.48
CA PRO A 73 -10.02 -1.08 4.83
C PRO A 73 -9.05 0.03 5.27
N ARG A 74 -9.56 1.01 6.02
CA ARG A 74 -8.92 2.31 6.31
C ARG A 74 -7.63 2.30 7.14
N TYR A 75 -6.99 1.15 7.33
CA TYR A 75 -5.84 1.00 8.23
C TYR A 75 -4.80 -0.01 7.75
N THR A 76 -5.14 -0.92 6.83
CA THR A 76 -4.23 -1.96 6.34
C THR A 76 -4.49 -2.22 4.87
N ILE A 77 -3.44 -2.19 4.05
CA ILE A 77 -3.56 -2.70 2.69
C ILE A 77 -3.91 -4.20 2.73
N PRO A 78 -4.82 -4.70 1.88
CA PRO A 78 -5.10 -6.12 1.79
C PRO A 78 -3.83 -6.92 1.47
N ALA A 79 -3.74 -8.16 1.96
CA ALA A 79 -2.56 -9.01 1.77
C ALA A 79 -2.20 -9.30 0.29
N TRP A 80 -3.08 -9.00 -0.67
CA TRP A 80 -2.78 -9.10 -2.12
C TRP A 80 -2.13 -7.84 -2.71
N LEU A 81 -1.97 -6.77 -1.92
CA LEU A 81 -1.12 -5.60 -2.22
C LEU A 81 0.10 -5.51 -1.31
N ASP A 82 0.11 -6.23 -0.19
CA ASP A 82 1.21 -6.18 0.79
C ASP A 82 2.48 -6.83 0.22
N PRO A 83 3.59 -6.07 0.08
CA PRO A 83 4.85 -6.59 -0.45
C PRO A 83 5.41 -7.81 0.29
N LEU A 84 5.03 -8.04 1.55
CA LEU A 84 5.45 -9.19 2.35
C LEU A 84 4.67 -10.49 2.04
N TYR A 85 3.53 -10.40 1.36
CA TYR A 85 2.60 -11.52 1.16
C TYR A 85 2.32 -11.88 -0.30
N VAL A 86 2.97 -11.21 -1.27
CA VAL A 86 2.80 -11.51 -2.71
C VAL A 86 4.13 -11.90 -3.37
N ASP A 87 4.15 -13.07 -4.00
CA ASP A 87 5.28 -13.59 -4.77
C ASP A 87 5.27 -12.98 -6.19
N ILE A 88 6.20 -12.05 -6.45
CA ILE A 88 6.33 -11.29 -7.70
C ILE A 88 7.81 -11.16 -8.06
N ASP A 89 8.13 -11.28 -9.35
CA ASP A 89 9.48 -11.23 -9.91
C ASP A 89 10.12 -9.83 -9.97
N ASP A 90 9.32 -8.77 -9.92
CA ASP A 90 9.77 -7.37 -9.79
C ASP A 90 8.78 -6.61 -8.88
N PRO A 91 9.21 -6.03 -7.75
CA PRO A 91 8.33 -5.30 -6.83
C PRO A 91 7.65 -4.09 -7.48
N ARG A 92 8.19 -3.56 -8.59
CA ARG A 92 7.61 -2.43 -9.35
C ARG A 92 6.34 -2.78 -10.12
N LYS A 93 5.95 -4.06 -10.13
CA LYS A 93 4.65 -4.50 -10.66
C LYS A 93 3.52 -4.33 -9.64
N LEU A 94 3.84 -4.07 -8.37
CA LEU A 94 2.87 -3.58 -7.38
C LEU A 94 2.74 -2.06 -7.49
N PRO A 95 1.58 -1.49 -7.12
CA PRO A 95 1.48 -0.07 -6.81
C PRO A 95 2.49 0.33 -5.73
N LEU A 96 3.04 1.54 -5.83
CA LEU A 96 3.97 2.07 -4.83
C LEU A 96 3.33 2.08 -3.43
N CYS A 97 3.98 1.39 -2.49
CA CYS A 97 3.58 1.31 -1.10
C CYS A 97 4.73 1.76 -0.19
N TRP A 98 4.41 2.54 0.83
CA TRP A 98 5.36 3.04 1.83
C TRP A 98 5.23 2.28 3.14
N TYR A 99 6.37 1.97 3.76
CA TYR A 99 6.42 1.45 5.11
C TYR A 99 6.66 2.58 6.10
N GLY A 100 5.78 2.73 7.09
CA GLY A 100 5.79 3.88 7.99
C GLY A 100 4.73 3.87 9.09
N VAL A 101 4.60 4.99 9.78
CA VAL A 101 3.61 5.28 10.85
C VAL A 101 2.97 6.67 10.64
N PRO A 102 1.80 6.95 11.22
CA PRO A 102 1.23 8.31 11.23
C PRO A 102 2.22 9.35 11.79
N PHE A 103 2.31 10.53 11.19
CA PHE A 103 3.24 11.55 11.67
C PHE A 103 2.66 12.34 12.86
N TYR A 104 3.20 12.12 14.05
CA TYR A 104 2.86 12.92 15.23
C TYR A 104 3.88 14.03 15.47
N PHE A 105 3.55 15.24 15.03
CA PHE A 105 4.41 16.43 15.08
C PHE A 105 5.02 16.64 16.47
N ASP A 106 4.20 16.73 17.51
CA ASP A 106 4.68 17.02 18.87
C ASP A 106 5.61 15.92 19.38
N THR A 107 5.23 14.64 19.23
CA THR A 107 6.04 13.48 19.65
C THR A 107 7.41 13.48 18.98
N ILE A 108 7.45 13.65 17.65
CA ILE A 108 8.69 13.71 16.85
C ILE A 108 9.58 14.86 17.29
N PHE A 109 9.01 16.05 17.50
CA PHE A 109 9.81 17.23 17.83
C PHE A 109 10.22 17.29 19.30
N GLU A 110 9.46 16.70 20.25
CA GLU A 110 9.96 16.47 21.61
C GLU A 110 11.13 15.48 21.63
N TYR A 111 11.04 14.38 20.88
CA TYR A 111 12.18 13.45 20.73
C TYR A 111 13.41 14.17 20.16
N ALA A 112 13.25 14.99 19.11
CA ALA A 112 14.33 15.79 18.55
C ALA A 112 14.99 16.76 19.56
N ARG A 113 14.24 17.26 20.56
CA ARG A 113 14.82 18.01 21.69
C ARG A 113 15.60 17.11 22.63
N ARG A 114 15.05 15.93 22.96
CA ARG A 114 15.66 14.92 23.84
C ARG A 114 17.03 14.45 23.33
N ILE A 115 17.14 14.12 22.04
CA ILE A 115 18.41 13.74 21.39
C ILE A 115 19.29 14.94 20.97
N ARG A 116 18.88 16.17 21.31
CA ARG A 116 19.64 17.43 21.09
C ARG A 116 19.90 17.81 19.62
N VAL A 117 19.09 17.30 18.67
CA VAL A 117 19.15 17.73 17.26
C VAL A 117 18.24 18.94 16.96
N ALA A 118 17.32 19.25 17.86
CA ALA A 118 16.42 20.42 17.79
C ALA A 118 17.16 21.73 17.51
N VAL A 119 16.61 22.52 16.58
CA VAL A 119 17.07 23.85 16.21
C VAL A 119 16.06 24.87 16.68
N TYR A 120 16.54 25.91 17.36
CA TYR A 120 15.70 27.00 17.86
C TYR A 120 15.95 28.28 17.06
N ALA A 121 14.90 29.07 16.88
CA ALA A 121 14.97 30.36 16.21
C ALA A 121 15.89 31.32 16.98
N LYS A 122 16.85 31.93 16.28
CA LYS A 122 17.81 32.90 16.86
C LYS A 122 17.39 34.37 16.72
N ARG A 123 16.39 34.61 15.88
CA ARG A 123 15.84 35.92 15.54
C ARG A 123 14.34 35.75 15.32
N GLU A 124 13.60 36.82 15.54
CA GLU A 124 12.18 36.86 15.20
C GLU A 124 11.99 36.70 13.69
N ASN A 125 10.99 35.90 13.32
CA ASN A 125 10.52 35.67 11.95
C ASN A 125 8.99 35.60 11.99
N LEU A 126 8.33 35.62 10.83
CA LEU A 126 6.87 35.78 10.65
C LEU A 126 5.96 34.94 11.58
N MET A 127 6.44 33.79 12.08
CA MET A 127 5.69 32.90 12.98
C MET A 127 6.50 32.42 14.21
N LEU A 128 7.73 32.89 14.43
CA LEU A 128 8.64 32.36 15.47
C LEU A 128 9.39 33.48 16.19
N LYS A 129 9.41 33.42 17.53
CA LYS A 129 10.22 34.28 18.40
C LYS A 129 11.59 33.64 18.69
N PRO A 130 12.60 34.42 19.11
CA PRO A 130 13.86 33.86 19.58
C PRO A 130 13.64 32.87 20.73
N GLY A 131 14.16 31.65 20.59
CA GLY A 131 13.97 30.54 21.53
C GLY A 131 12.88 29.55 21.15
N ASP A 132 11.96 29.89 20.23
CA ASP A 132 10.96 28.95 19.73
C ASP A 132 11.61 27.85 18.87
N LEU A 133 11.00 26.66 18.81
CA LEU A 133 11.46 25.57 17.96
C LEU A 133 11.28 25.92 16.47
N ASP A 134 12.38 25.90 15.71
CA ASP A 134 12.35 25.98 14.25
C ASP A 134 12.23 24.56 13.68
N ALA A 135 10.99 24.09 13.52
CA ALA A 135 10.69 22.75 13.02
C ALA A 135 11.28 22.50 11.62
N TYR A 136 11.25 23.51 10.75
CA TYR A 136 11.81 23.44 9.39
C TYR A 136 13.33 23.25 9.38
N ARG A 137 14.07 23.85 10.32
CA ARG A 137 15.51 23.59 10.49
C ARG A 137 15.81 22.34 11.30
N THR A 138 14.89 21.90 12.15
CA THR A 138 15.05 20.70 12.98
C THR A 138 14.88 19.43 12.15
N TRP A 139 13.87 19.40 11.28
CA TRP A 139 13.55 18.21 10.48
C TRP A 139 14.73 17.67 9.66
N PRO A 140 15.47 18.47 8.86
CA PRO A 140 16.63 17.97 8.11
C PRO A 140 17.72 17.38 9.00
N LYS A 141 17.93 17.92 10.21
CA LYS A 141 18.90 17.38 11.17
C LYS A 141 18.45 16.06 11.78
N LEU A 142 17.16 15.90 12.02
CA LEU A 142 16.61 14.64 12.52
C LEU A 142 16.73 13.55 11.45
N VAL A 143 16.46 13.88 10.18
CA VAL A 143 16.65 12.98 9.03
C VAL A 143 18.12 12.61 8.84
N GLU A 144 19.04 13.58 8.93
CA GLU A 144 20.49 13.36 8.86
C GLU A 144 20.98 12.45 10.00
N TRP A 145 20.58 12.76 11.25
CA TRP A 145 20.89 11.93 12.41
C TRP A 145 20.37 10.49 12.27
N PHE A 146 19.11 10.31 11.86
CA PHE A 146 18.54 8.96 11.68
C PHE A 146 19.28 8.18 10.60
N LYS A 147 19.68 8.85 9.51
CA LYS A 147 20.44 8.23 8.43
C LYS A 147 21.82 7.79 8.89
N ASP A 148 22.49 8.58 9.72
CA ASP A 148 23.77 8.19 10.32
C ASP A 148 23.64 7.00 11.29
N GLN A 149 22.47 6.80 11.92
CA GLN A 149 22.22 5.64 12.80
C GLN A 149 21.80 4.37 12.04
N SER A 150 20.98 4.50 10.99
CA SER A 150 20.26 3.36 10.36
C SER A 150 20.71 3.02 8.94
N GLY A 151 21.34 3.97 8.23
CA GLY A 151 21.53 3.90 6.78
C GLY A 151 20.27 4.19 5.94
N LEU A 152 19.08 4.24 6.55
CA LEU A 152 17.81 4.58 5.93
C LEU A 152 17.55 6.09 5.95
N THR A 153 16.56 6.58 5.20
CA THR A 153 16.19 8.00 5.21
C THR A 153 14.72 8.13 5.63
N MET A 154 14.45 9.01 6.60
CA MET A 154 13.08 9.36 6.99
C MET A 154 12.48 10.35 6.00
N HIS A 155 11.27 10.06 5.54
CA HIS A 155 10.50 10.93 4.65
C HIS A 155 9.10 11.22 5.24
N LEU A 156 8.47 12.29 4.75
CA LEU A 156 7.05 12.57 5.00
C LEU A 156 6.29 12.40 3.69
N HIS A 157 5.41 11.39 3.65
CA HIS A 157 4.60 11.09 2.46
C HIS A 157 3.12 11.21 2.77
N GLN A 158 2.39 11.83 1.84
CA GLN A 158 0.93 11.77 1.86
C GLN A 158 0.49 10.47 1.20
N VAL A 159 -0.22 9.64 1.95
CA VAL A 159 -0.72 8.34 1.49
C VAL A 159 -2.21 8.38 1.18
N TRP A 160 -2.76 7.23 0.80
CA TRP A 160 -4.17 7.03 0.52
C TRP A 160 -5.02 6.95 1.81
N ASP A 161 -6.20 7.58 1.79
CA ASP A 161 -7.21 7.67 2.87
C ASP A 161 -6.74 8.27 4.21
N GLU A 162 -5.52 8.83 4.27
CA GLU A 162 -5.01 9.61 5.40
C GLU A 162 -4.97 11.11 5.09
N ASP A 163 -5.48 11.93 6.01
CA ASP A 163 -5.44 13.40 5.95
C ASP A 163 -4.06 13.94 6.39
N GLU A 164 -3.48 13.35 7.43
CA GLU A 164 -2.12 13.67 7.89
C GLU A 164 -1.05 12.93 7.07
N PRO A 165 0.18 13.45 6.95
CA PRO A 165 1.28 12.71 6.35
C PRO A 165 1.71 11.53 7.23
N LEU A 166 2.35 10.53 6.62
CA LEU A 166 3.08 9.49 7.35
C LEU A 166 4.55 9.86 7.50
N LEU A 167 5.14 9.41 8.60
CA LEU A 167 6.57 9.17 8.71
C LEU A 167 6.91 7.84 8.03
N THR A 168 7.69 7.87 6.95
CA THR A 168 8.05 6.67 6.16
C THR A 168 9.55 6.44 6.13
N PHE A 169 9.96 5.16 5.98
CA PHE A 169 11.35 4.73 6.09
C PHE A 169 11.91 4.14 4.78
N PHE A 170 11.07 3.44 4.01
CA PHE A 170 11.37 2.89 2.68
C PHE A 170 10.05 2.56 1.94
N ASN A 171 10.16 2.23 0.65
CA ASN A 171 9.04 1.74 -0.16
C ASN A 171 9.29 0.31 -0.69
N ASN A 172 8.25 -0.31 -1.26
CA ASN A 172 8.30 -1.65 -1.82
C ASN A 172 9.34 -1.82 -2.95
N HIS A 173 9.67 -0.78 -3.72
CA HIS A 173 10.68 -0.83 -4.77
C HIS A 173 12.12 -0.78 -4.24
N GLU A 174 12.29 -0.45 -2.95
CA GLU A 174 13.57 -0.30 -2.25
C GLU A 174 13.78 -1.40 -1.19
N MET A 175 12.94 -2.45 -1.16
CA MET A 175 13.02 -3.51 -0.16
C MET A 175 14.22 -4.44 -0.27
N GLU A 176 14.76 -4.67 -1.47
CA GLU A 176 15.89 -5.59 -1.69
C GLU A 176 17.10 -5.35 -0.76
N PRO A 177 17.58 -4.11 -0.55
CA PRO A 177 18.65 -3.81 0.41
C PRO A 177 18.25 -3.78 1.90
N VAL A 178 16.96 -3.91 2.26
CA VAL A 178 16.50 -3.72 3.66
C VAL A 178 16.75 -4.99 4.48
N THR A 179 17.65 -4.90 5.46
CA THR A 179 18.02 -6.03 6.34
C THR A 179 17.17 -6.09 7.61
N GLU A 180 17.07 -7.27 8.24
CA GLU A 180 16.37 -7.46 9.52
C GLU A 180 16.87 -6.49 10.62
N ASP A 181 18.16 -6.15 10.63
CA ASP A 181 18.72 -5.14 11.53
C ASP A 181 18.11 -3.74 11.30
N MET A 182 17.82 -3.36 10.04
CA MET A 182 17.15 -2.09 9.73
C MET A 182 15.69 -2.07 10.21
N TRP A 183 14.97 -3.20 10.11
CA TRP A 183 13.63 -3.34 10.69
C TRP A 183 13.66 -3.17 12.22
N ARG A 184 14.66 -3.78 12.88
CA ARG A 184 14.85 -3.62 14.34
C ARG A 184 15.14 -2.16 14.71
N ILE A 185 16.03 -1.47 13.98
CA ILE A 185 16.35 -0.05 14.23
C ILE A 185 15.10 0.85 14.08
N ILE A 186 14.18 0.54 13.16
CA ILE A 186 12.90 1.26 13.07
C ILE A 186 12.03 1.02 14.30
N GLY A 187 11.94 -0.23 14.77
CA GLY A 187 11.21 -0.58 16.01
C GLY A 187 11.81 0.13 17.23
N ASP A 188 13.11 -0.06 17.45
CA ASP A 188 13.87 0.55 18.54
C ASP A 188 13.70 2.09 18.54
N LEU A 189 13.71 2.75 17.37
CA LEU A 189 13.48 4.19 17.23
C LEU A 189 12.07 4.62 17.64
N LEU A 190 11.04 3.85 17.27
CA LEU A 190 9.65 4.22 17.56
C LEU A 190 9.31 4.04 19.03
N ASP A 191 9.84 2.98 19.65
CA ASP A 191 9.84 2.80 21.10
C ASP A 191 10.59 3.97 21.77
N ASP A 192 11.76 4.36 21.26
CA ASP A 192 12.52 5.51 21.74
C ASP A 192 11.78 6.86 21.58
N ILE A 193 10.98 7.05 20.53
CA ILE A 193 10.19 8.27 20.34
C ILE A 193 8.99 8.32 21.30
N ASP A 194 8.68 7.22 22.00
CA ASP A 194 7.45 7.02 22.77
C ASP A 194 6.20 7.09 21.86
N TYR A 195 6.24 6.44 20.68
CA TYR A 195 5.04 6.25 19.85
C TYR A 195 3.99 5.38 20.59
N PRO A 196 2.68 5.59 20.38
CA PRO A 196 1.65 4.74 20.98
C PRO A 196 1.79 3.28 20.55
N GLU A 197 1.56 2.32 21.46
CA GLU A 197 1.72 0.87 21.21
C GLU A 197 0.82 0.35 20.08
N GLU A 198 -0.30 1.03 19.82
CA GLU A 198 -1.21 0.79 18.70
C GLU A 198 -0.65 1.25 17.34
N CYS A 199 0.28 2.21 17.33
CA CYS A 199 0.85 2.83 16.13
C CYS A 199 2.06 2.05 15.61
N LYS A 200 1.84 0.78 15.29
CA LYS A 200 2.87 -0.08 14.69
C LYS A 200 3.12 0.31 13.23
N PRO A 201 4.36 0.21 12.75
CA PRO A 201 4.65 0.38 11.33
C PRO A 201 3.86 -0.57 10.44
N MET A 202 3.27 -0.03 9.39
CA MET A 202 2.47 -0.78 8.42
C MET A 202 2.78 -0.31 6.99
N TRP A 203 2.25 -1.04 6.00
CA TRP A 203 2.29 -0.66 4.60
C TRP A 203 1.07 0.17 4.21
N TYR A 204 1.34 1.29 3.53
CA TYR A 204 0.32 2.24 3.07
C TYR A 204 0.49 2.52 1.58
N LEU A 205 -0.62 2.60 0.86
CA LEU A 205 -0.63 2.87 -0.58
C LEU A 205 -0.30 4.35 -0.85
N ASP A 206 0.63 4.63 -1.77
CA ASP A 206 0.96 6.00 -2.15
C ASP A 206 -0.27 6.73 -2.76
N ARG A 207 -0.41 8.03 -2.46
CA ARG A 207 -1.53 8.83 -2.94
C ARG A 207 -1.46 9.11 -4.44
N SER A 208 -0.26 9.23 -5.00
CA SER A 208 -0.03 9.18 -6.43
C SER A 208 0.00 7.73 -6.89
N LEU A 209 -1.12 7.29 -7.48
CA LEU A 209 -1.21 6.02 -8.21
C LEU A 209 -0.45 6.11 -9.55
N SER A 210 0.79 6.58 -9.52
CA SER A 210 1.73 6.55 -10.64
C SER A 210 2.33 5.16 -10.77
N PHE A 211 2.24 4.62 -11.98
CA PHE A 211 2.82 3.36 -12.42
C PHE A 211 4.00 3.64 -13.37
#